data_AF-A0A969RMJ4-F1
#
_entry.id   AF-A0A969RMJ4-F1
#
_cell.length_a   1.000
_cell.length_b   1.000
_cell.length_c   1.000
_cell.angle_alpha   90.00
_cell.angle_beta   90.00
_cell.angle_gamma   90.00
#
_symmetry.space_group_name_H-M   'P 1'
#
loop_
_entity.id
_entity.type
_entity.pdbx_description
1 polymer ?
#
loop_
_entity_poly.entity_id
_entity_poly.type
_entity_poly.pdbx_seq_one_letter_code
_entity_poly.pdbx_strand_id
1 'polypeptide(L)' 'MQAHARALAALLYEETDPEQVKTLAGIETAVRGHLLEHV' A
#
# COMPACT_ATOMS: atom_id res chain seq x y z
N MET A 1 -2.33 16.77 1.41
CA MET A 1 -1.72 15.89 0.38
C MET A 1 -0.58 15.03 0.92
N GLN A 2 0.37 15.55 1.71
CA GLN A 2 1.51 14.75 2.21
C GLN A 2 1.14 13.60 3.18
N ALA A 3 0.03 13.72 3.93
CA ALA A 3 -0.39 12.68 4.87
C ALA A 3 -0.72 11.35 4.17
N HIS A 4 -1.46 11.39 3.06
CA HIS A 4 -1.79 10.19 2.28
C HIS A 4 -0.54 9.56 1.65
N ALA A 5 0.40 10.37 1.16
CA ALA A 5 1.66 9.85 0.62
C ALA A 5 2.49 9.14 1.69
N ARG A 6 2.49 9.63 2.94
CA ARG A 6 3.17 8.96 4.06
C ARG A 6 2.48 7.67 4.48
N ALA A 7 1.15 7.65 4.54
CA ALA A 7 0.38 6.45 4.85
C ALA A 7 0.61 5.36 3.80
N LEU A 8 0.61 5.72 2.51
CA LEU A 8 0.93 4.79 1.43
C LEU A 8 2.38 4.30 1.49
N ALA A 9 3.33 5.15 1.90
CA ALA A 9 4.72 4.74 2.08
C ALA A 9 4.87 3.73 3.23
N ALA A 10 4.23 3.97 4.38
CA ALA A 10 4.21 3.02 5.50
C ALA A 10 3.60 1.68 5.07
N LEU A 11 2.43 1.73 4.41
CA LEU A 11 1.78 0.54 3.86
C LEU A 11 2.73 -0.26 2.95
N LEU A 12 3.34 0.38 1.96
CA LEU A 12 4.11 -0.32 0.93
C LEU A 12 5.49 -0.78 1.40
N TYR A 13 6.13 -0.06 2.32
CA TYR A 13 7.50 -0.38 2.74
C TYR A 13 7.60 -1.10 4.08
N GLU A 14 6.60 -0.99 4.94
CA GLU A 14 6.63 -1.54 6.30
C GLU A 14 5.60 -2.66 6.51
N GLU A 15 4.46 -2.61 5.82
CA GLU A 15 3.31 -3.48 6.09
C GLU A 15 3.00 -4.49 4.96
N THR A 16 3.48 -4.24 3.74
CA THR A 16 3.24 -5.09 2.57
C THR A 16 4.37 -6.09 2.36
N ASP A 17 4.04 -7.31 1.92
CA ASP A 17 5.04 -8.32 1.53
C ASP A 17 6.00 -7.76 0.45
N PRO A 18 7.34 -7.83 0.67
CA PRO A 18 8.33 -7.37 -0.30
C PRO A 18 8.22 -7.96 -1.70
N GLU A 19 7.64 -9.16 -1.86
CA GLU A 19 7.40 -9.74 -3.18
C GLU A 19 6.22 -9.07 -3.90
N GLN A 20 5.23 -8.56 -3.16
CA GLN A 20 4.06 -7.90 -3.76
C GLN A 20 4.41 -6.52 -4.34
N VAL A 21 5.35 -5.79 -3.73
CA VAL A 21 5.77 -4.47 -4.24
C VAL A 21 6.64 -4.54 -5.50
N LYS A 22 7.03 -5.74 -5.96
CA LYS A 22 7.79 -5.92 -7.21
C LYS A 22 6.93 -5.82 -8.46
N THR A 23 5.59 -5.86 -8.32
CA THR A 23 4.68 -5.80 -9.46
C THR A 23 3.59 -4.76 -9.23
N LEU A 24 3.16 -4.10 -10.31
CA LEU A 24 2.06 -3.13 -10.23
C LEU A 24 0.77 -3.77 -9.72
N ALA A 25 0.50 -5.02 -10.07
CA ALA A 25 -0.68 -5.75 -9.60
C ALA A 25 -0.64 -6.03 -8.09
N GLY A 26 0.54 -6.36 -7.54
CA GLY A 26 0.72 -6.53 -6.09
C GLY A 26 0.60 -5.21 -5.34
N ILE A 27 1.19 -4.13 -5.86
CA ILE A 27 1.02 -2.77 -5.31
C ILE A 27 -0.45 -2.36 -5.30
N GLU A 28 -1.18 -2.56 -6.41
CA GLU A 28 -2.61 -2.23 -6.48
C GLU A 28 -3.41 -3.01 -5.44
N THR A 29 -3.14 -4.31 -5.30
CA THR A 29 -3.84 -5.17 -4.33
C THR A 29 -3.62 -4.68 -2.91
N ALA A 30 -2.39 -4.36 -2.51
CA ALA A 30 -2.06 -3.85 -1.18
C ALA A 30 -2.75 -2.50 -0.91
N VAL A 31 -2.65 -1.56 -1.85
CA VAL A 31 -3.27 -0.22 -1.72
C VAL A 31 -4.79 -0.32 -1.66
N ARG A 32 -5.40 -1.13 -2.52
CA ARG A 32 -6.85 -1.35 -2.54
C ARG A 32 -7.34 -2.01 -1.26
N GLY A 33 -6.61 -3.00 -0.73
CA GLY A 33 -6.91 -3.64 0.55
C GLY A 33 -6.92 -2.63 1.69
N HIS A 34 -5.85 -1.83 1.80
CA HIS A 34 -5.73 -0.79 2.83
C HIS A 34 -6.85 0.26 2.75
N LEU A 35 -7.24 0.65 1.53
CA LEU A 35 -8.37 1.57 1.33
C LEU A 35 -9.70 0.96 1.75
N LEU A 36 -9.92 -0.33 1.51
CA LEU A 36 -11.16 -1.04 1.87
C LEU A 36 -11.30 -1.28 3.38
N GLU A 37 -10.20 -1.41 4.10
CA GLU A 37 -10.20 -1.56 5.57
C GLU A 37 -10.45 -0.24 6.31
N HIS A 38 -10.21 0.90 5.67
CA HIS A 38 -10.38 2.24 6.24
C HIS A 38 -11.69 2.93 5.80
N VAL A 39 -12.69 2.19 5.30
CA VAL A 39 -14.05 2.69 4.96
C VAL A 39 -15.07 2.30 6.02
#